data_AF-A0A4Y2WTS2-F1
#
_entry.id   AF-A0A4Y2WTS2-F1
#
_cell.length_a   1.000
_cell.length_b   1.000
_cell.length_c   1.000
_cell.angle_alpha   90.00
_cell.angle_beta   90.00
_cell.angle_gamma   90.00
#
_symmetry.space_group_name_H-M   'P 1'
#
loop_
_entity.id
_entity.type
_entity.pdbx_description
1 polymer ?
#
loop_
_entity_poly.entity_id
_entity_poly.type
_entity_poly.pdbx_seq_one_letter_code
_entity_poly.pdbx_strand_id
1 'polypeptide(L)'
;MYKLGLGYPDAVGHFDFYPNGGKMQPGCLTMPQFIGKMDVGLAKSTFKYLFGTLEQPEMQNVTHLLCSHIMSYALFTASILNESCKFRSVQCSSWKRYVSGQCDGNEKVVMGYYADRYRDFAEGGAKKFYLSTTADPPYC
;
A
#
# COMPACT_ATOMS: atom_id res chain seq x y z
N MET A 1 14.75 -3.13 17.50
CA MET A 1 14.36 -3.92 16.31
C MET A 1 13.98 -2.96 15.19
N TYR A 2 14.81 -2.85 14.16
CA TYR A 2 14.57 -1.97 13.02
C TYR A 2 13.52 -2.62 12.12
N LYS A 3 12.38 -1.95 11.92
CA LYS A 3 11.41 -2.36 10.90
C LYS A 3 11.88 -1.76 9.58
N LEU A 4 12.35 -2.57 8.63
CA LEU A 4 12.62 -2.09 7.27
C LEU A 4 11.28 -1.70 6.62
N GLY A 5 11.10 -0.40 6.38
CA GLY A 5 9.92 0.20 5.77
C GLY A 5 10.26 1.61 5.28
N LEU A 6 9.95 1.94 4.03
CA LEU A 6 10.15 3.28 3.48
C LEU A 6 8.94 4.21 3.73
N GLY A 7 7.85 3.67 4.26
CA GLY A 7 6.65 4.43 4.61
C GLY A 7 6.71 5.02 6.01
N TYR A 8 5.96 6.10 6.24
CA TYR A 8 5.77 6.69 7.55
C TYR A 8 4.58 6.01 8.26
N PRO A 9 4.77 5.42 9.45
CA PRO A 9 3.74 4.58 10.08
C PRO A 9 2.69 5.36 10.88
N ASP A 10 3.00 6.59 11.27
CA ASP A 10 2.10 7.43 12.07
C ASP A 10 1.18 8.25 11.17
N ALA A 11 0.02 8.60 11.70
CA ALA A 11 -0.93 9.43 10.99
C ALA A 11 -0.43 10.87 10.91
N VAL A 12 -0.44 11.46 9.71
CA VAL A 12 0.04 12.81 9.43
C VAL A 12 -0.97 13.66 8.65
N GLY A 13 -2.07 13.07 8.19
CA GLY A 13 -3.13 13.75 7.45
C GLY A 13 -4.42 13.87 8.25
N HIS A 14 -5.45 14.44 7.60
CA HIS A 14 -6.82 14.36 8.10
C HIS A 14 -7.40 12.94 7.89
N PHE A 15 -7.06 12.33 6.75
CA PHE A 15 -7.40 10.96 6.39
C PHE A 15 -6.12 10.19 6.08
N ASP A 16 -5.77 9.24 6.94
CA ASP A 16 -4.63 8.36 6.77
C ASP A 16 -5.11 6.95 6.43
N PHE A 17 -4.77 6.47 5.23
CA PHE A 17 -5.22 5.19 4.71
C PHE A 17 -4.13 4.12 4.84
N TYR A 18 -4.51 2.95 5.33
CA TYR A 18 -3.62 1.82 5.58
C TYR A 18 -4.14 0.57 4.83
N PRO A 19 -4.05 0.53 3.49
CA PRO A 19 -4.41 -0.65 2.70
C PRO A 19 -3.60 -1.86 3.17
N ASN A 20 -4.28 -2.98 3.40
CA ASN A 20 -3.67 -4.21 3.91
C ASN A 20 -2.87 -4.00 5.20
N GLY A 21 -3.33 -3.06 6.05
CA GLY A 21 -2.68 -2.69 7.30
C GLY A 21 -1.46 -1.76 7.15
N GLY A 22 -1.20 -1.21 5.96
CA GLY A 22 -0.15 -0.22 5.71
C GLY A 22 1.28 -0.79 5.76
N LYS A 23 1.42 -2.11 5.56
CA LYS A 23 2.72 -2.80 5.57
C LYS A 23 2.92 -3.54 4.26
N MET A 24 2.97 -4.87 4.29
CA MET A 24 3.19 -5.71 3.12
C MET A 24 1.96 -5.71 2.24
N GLN A 25 2.12 -5.23 1.00
CA GLN A 25 1.03 -5.20 0.04
C GLN A 25 0.95 -6.53 -0.73
N PRO A 26 -0.27 -7.02 -1.06
CA PRO A 26 -0.47 -8.17 -1.94
C PRO A 26 0.19 -7.93 -3.31
N GLY A 27 0.64 -8.99 -3.98
CA GLY A 27 1.30 -8.91 -5.29
C GLY A 27 2.77 -8.50 -5.24
N CYS A 28 3.24 -7.93 -4.12
CA CYS A 28 4.68 -7.83 -3.86
C CYS A 28 5.20 -9.20 -3.46
N LEU A 29 5.86 -9.89 -4.40
CA LEU A 29 6.45 -11.22 -4.23
C LEU A 29 7.97 -11.15 -4.12
N THR A 30 8.57 -12.24 -3.66
CA THR A 30 10.02 -12.42 -3.65
C THR A 30 10.57 -12.51 -5.08
N MET A 31 11.88 -12.25 -5.22
CA MET A 31 12.60 -11.94 -6.46
C MET A 31 12.35 -12.78 -7.73
N PRO A 32 12.03 -14.09 -7.70
CA PRO A 32 11.91 -14.86 -8.95
C PRO A 32 10.82 -14.35 -9.90
N GLN A 33 9.77 -13.69 -9.40
CA GLN A 33 8.61 -13.29 -10.21
C GLN A 33 8.70 -11.84 -10.74
N PHE A 34 9.43 -10.97 -10.04
CA PHE A 34 9.61 -9.57 -10.41
C PHE A 34 10.64 -9.38 -11.53
N ILE A 35 11.75 -10.15 -11.49
CA ILE A 35 12.76 -10.15 -12.57
C ILE A 35 12.18 -10.73 -13.87
N GLY A 36 11.28 -11.69 -13.79
CA GLY A 36 10.69 -12.35 -14.97
C GLY A 36 9.70 -11.49 -15.77
N LYS A 37 9.22 -10.37 -15.21
CA LYS A 37 8.18 -9.52 -15.83
C LYS A 37 8.63 -8.09 -16.15
N MET A 38 9.83 -7.70 -15.72
CA MET A 38 10.43 -6.40 -16.06
C MET A 38 11.17 -6.50 -17.39
N ASP A 39 10.58 -5.97 -18.47
CA ASP A 39 11.27 -5.81 -19.76
C ASP A 39 12.20 -4.59 -19.71
N VAL A 40 13.24 -4.68 -18.87
CA VAL A 40 14.14 -3.58 -18.58
C VAL A 40 15.55 -4.03 -18.89
N GLY A 41 15.96 -3.87 -20.15
CA GLY A 41 17.36 -3.97 -20.58
C GLY A 41 18.31 -3.07 -19.76
N LEU A 42 17.77 -2.11 -19.01
CA LEU A 42 18.49 -1.23 -18.09
C LEU A 42 18.68 -1.80 -16.67
N ALA A 43 17.86 -2.77 -16.23
CA ALA A 43 17.81 -3.20 -14.82
C ALA A 43 18.90 -4.22 -14.47
N LYS A 44 19.30 -5.12 -15.38
CA LYS A 44 20.36 -6.09 -15.07
C LYS A 44 21.70 -5.42 -14.73
N SER A 45 22.04 -4.33 -15.42
CA SER A 45 23.33 -3.65 -15.24
C SER A 45 23.32 -2.67 -14.06
N THR A 46 22.27 -1.86 -13.92
CA THR A 46 22.17 -0.88 -12.81
C THR A 46 21.89 -1.55 -11.47
N PHE A 47 21.16 -2.66 -11.43
CA PHE A 47 20.84 -3.33 -10.16
C PHE A 47 22.06 -4.00 -9.53
N LYS A 48 22.95 -4.61 -10.34
CA LYS A 48 24.26 -5.09 -9.88
C LYS A 48 25.13 -3.95 -9.34
N TYR A 49 25.03 -2.76 -9.93
CA TYR A 49 25.79 -1.58 -9.53
C TYR A 49 25.24 -0.89 -8.27
N LEU A 50 23.92 -0.77 -8.16
CA LEU A 50 23.23 -0.12 -7.04
C LEU A 50 23.17 -0.99 -5.79
N PHE A 51 23.01 -2.31 -5.96
CA PHE A 51 22.77 -3.24 -4.86
C PHE A 51 23.87 -4.27 -4.67
N GLY A 52 24.96 -4.21 -5.45
CA GLY A 52 26.10 -5.13 -5.32
C GLY A 52 25.76 -6.59 -5.65
N THR A 53 26.76 -7.47 -5.53
CA THR A 53 26.55 -8.93 -5.58
C THR A 53 26.09 -9.42 -4.21
N LEU A 54 24.86 -9.11 -3.82
CA LEU A 54 24.29 -9.66 -2.59
C LEU A 54 23.84 -11.10 -2.81
N GLU A 55 24.26 -12.00 -1.92
CA GLU A 55 23.76 -13.36 -1.86
C GLU A 55 22.23 -13.36 -1.60
N GLN A 56 21.56 -14.35 -2.18
CA GLN A 56 20.10 -14.41 -2.41
C GLN A 56 19.16 -14.20 -1.20
N PRO A 57 19.48 -14.53 0.07
CA PRO A 57 18.48 -14.47 1.14
C PRO A 57 18.12 -13.06 1.65
N GLU A 58 18.99 -12.05 1.51
CA GLU A 58 18.70 -10.68 1.99
C GLU A 58 17.93 -9.82 0.98
N MET A 59 17.99 -10.21 -0.29
CA MET A 59 17.43 -9.45 -1.41
C MET A 59 15.90 -9.51 -1.49
N GLN A 60 15.28 -10.53 -0.90
CA GLN A 60 13.81 -10.67 -0.85
C GLN A 60 13.15 -9.55 -0.06
N ASN A 61 13.77 -9.13 1.05
CA ASN A 61 13.24 -8.08 1.91
C ASN A 61 13.30 -6.70 1.21
N VAL A 62 14.34 -6.45 0.41
CA VAL A 62 14.51 -5.21 -0.36
C VAL A 62 13.45 -5.11 -1.46
N THR A 63 13.14 -6.21 -2.14
CA THR A 63 12.12 -6.22 -3.21
C THR A 63 10.72 -5.99 -2.66
N HIS A 64 10.36 -6.66 -1.55
CA HIS A 64 9.09 -6.42 -0.87
C HIS A 64 8.97 -4.97 -0.37
N LEU A 65 10.07 -4.42 0.15
CA LEU A 65 10.16 -3.03 0.61
C LEU A 65 9.84 -2.05 -0.52
N LEU A 66 10.55 -2.16 -1.65
CA LEU A 66 10.38 -1.26 -2.79
C LEU A 66 9.00 -1.42 -3.43
N CYS A 67 8.55 -2.65 -3.66
CA CYS A 67 7.22 -2.91 -4.23
C CYS A 67 6.11 -2.34 -3.34
N SER A 68 6.14 -2.63 -2.02
CA SER A 68 5.08 -2.16 -1.11
C SER A 68 5.06 -0.64 -1.03
N HIS A 69 6.21 0.02 -1.16
CA HIS A 69 6.31 1.48 -1.21
C HIS A 69 5.68 2.06 -2.49
N ILE A 70 5.97 1.45 -3.65
CA ILE A 70 5.44 1.80 -4.98
C ILE A 70 3.91 1.63 -5.05
N MET A 71 3.34 0.67 -4.33
CA MET A 71 1.89 0.43 -4.35
C MET A 71 1.04 1.64 -3.93
N SER A 72 1.61 2.60 -3.18
CA SER A 72 0.91 3.83 -2.80
C SER A 72 0.36 4.61 -4.01
N TYR A 73 1.22 4.89 -4.99
CA TYR A 73 0.78 5.61 -6.20
C TYR A 73 0.00 4.69 -7.15
N ALA A 74 0.31 3.39 -7.21
CA ALA A 74 -0.44 2.45 -8.05
C ALA A 74 -1.91 2.36 -7.64
N LEU A 75 -2.18 2.26 -6.34
CA LEU A 75 -3.54 2.32 -5.79
C LEU A 75 -4.18 3.70 -6.00
N PHE A 76 -3.42 4.79 -5.87
CA PHE A 76 -3.95 6.12 -6.19
C PHE A 76 -4.39 6.23 -7.66
N THR A 77 -3.55 5.80 -8.61
CA THR A 77 -3.89 5.77 -10.03
C THR A 77 -5.12 4.89 -10.30
N ALA A 78 -5.18 3.70 -9.71
CA ALA A 78 -6.34 2.80 -9.87
C ALA A 78 -7.65 3.40 -9.36
N SER A 79 -7.60 4.26 -8.33
CA SER A 79 -8.77 4.95 -7.77
C SER A 79 -9.43 5.92 -8.74
N ILE A 80 -8.66 6.43 -9.72
CA ILE A 80 -9.11 7.31 -10.80
C ILE A 80 -9.69 6.48 -11.94
N LEU A 81 -8.93 5.47 -12.38
CA LEU A 81 -9.20 4.76 -13.63
C LEU A 81 -10.39 3.81 -13.57
N ASN A 82 -10.80 3.37 -12.37
CA ASN A 82 -11.85 2.37 -12.22
C ASN A 82 -13.08 2.95 -11.50
N GLU A 83 -14.20 3.05 -12.21
CA GLU A 83 -15.46 3.51 -11.63
C GLU A 83 -16.12 2.45 -10.73
N SER A 84 -16.00 1.18 -11.08
CA SER A 84 -16.57 0.06 -10.31
C SER A 84 -15.72 -0.32 -9.09
N CYS A 85 -14.41 -0.03 -9.12
CA CYS A 85 -13.48 -0.34 -8.04
C CYS A 85 -13.26 0.89 -7.14
N LYS A 86 -14.14 1.10 -6.17
CA LYS A 86 -13.96 2.17 -5.17
C LYS A 86 -13.33 1.58 -3.92
N PHE A 87 -12.14 2.06 -3.58
CA PHE A 87 -11.37 1.67 -2.39
C PHE A 87 -12.04 2.15 -1.10
N ARG A 88 -13.20 1.54 -0.78
CA ARG A 88 -13.98 1.82 0.41
C ARG A 88 -13.16 1.42 1.64
N SER A 89 -12.92 2.41 2.48
CA SER A 89 -12.06 2.30 3.65
C SER A 89 -12.86 2.63 4.90
N VAL A 90 -12.66 1.85 5.95
CA VAL A 90 -13.42 1.93 7.20
C VAL A 90 -12.56 2.59 8.26
N GLN A 91 -13.11 3.60 8.94
CA GLN A 91 -12.43 4.23 10.07
C GLN A 91 -12.27 3.20 11.18
N CYS A 92 -11.06 3.01 11.67
CA CYS A 92 -10.82 2.07 12.76
C CYS A 92 -9.56 2.48 13.54
N SER A 93 -9.44 2.05 14.79
CA SER A 93 -8.27 2.36 15.62
C SER A 93 -7.06 1.48 15.28
N SER A 94 -7.28 0.28 14.72
CA SER A 94 -6.19 -0.62 14.32
C SER A 94 -6.62 -1.61 13.25
N TRP A 95 -5.64 -2.09 12.47
CA TRP A 95 -5.82 -3.18 11.51
C TRP A 95 -6.45 -4.42 12.14
N LYS A 96 -6.04 -4.81 13.36
CA LYS A 96 -6.57 -5.98 14.06
C LYS A 96 -8.09 -5.87 14.28
N ARG A 97 -8.56 -4.70 14.68
CA ARG A 97 -9.99 -4.46 14.91
C ARG A 97 -10.77 -4.45 13.59
N TYR A 98 -10.19 -3.85 12.55
CA TYR A 98 -10.74 -3.87 11.20
C TYR A 98 -10.96 -5.31 10.70
N VAL A 99 -9.92 -6.16 10.72
CA VAL A 99 -10.06 -7.54 10.22
C VAL A 99 -11.00 -8.42 11.04
N SER A 100 -11.23 -8.07 12.31
CA SER A 100 -12.20 -8.76 13.18
C SER A 100 -13.64 -8.27 13.02
N GLY A 101 -13.93 -7.33 12.11
CA GLY A 101 -15.27 -6.77 11.89
C GLY A 101 -15.76 -5.80 12.97
N GLN A 102 -14.92 -5.48 13.97
CA GLN A 102 -15.31 -4.61 15.09
C GLN A 102 -15.56 -3.15 14.70
N CYS A 103 -15.23 -2.77 13.48
CA CYS A 103 -15.36 -1.41 12.95
C CYS A 103 -16.39 -1.35 11.81
N ASP A 104 -17.15 -2.41 11.52
CA ASP A 104 -18.04 -2.47 10.36
C ASP A 104 -19.14 -1.41 10.38
N GLY A 105 -19.56 -0.99 11.58
CA GLY A 105 -20.53 0.10 11.78
C GLY A 105 -19.94 1.51 11.69
N ASN A 106 -18.61 1.66 11.63
CA ASN A 106 -17.96 2.96 11.61
C ASN A 106 -18.08 3.64 10.23
N GLU A 107 -17.70 4.91 10.22
CA GLU A 107 -17.65 5.77 9.04
C GLU A 107 -16.77 5.16 7.94
N LYS A 108 -17.25 5.34 6.70
CA LYS A 108 -16.59 4.81 5.52
C LYS A 108 -16.33 5.92 4.52
N VAL A 109 -15.09 6.02 4.05
CA VAL A 109 -14.68 6.98 3.02
C VAL A 109 -13.97 6.24 1.89
N VAL A 110 -13.77 6.89 0.75
CA VAL A 110 -13.04 6.30 -0.38
C VAL A 110 -11.58 6.77 -0.35
N MET A 111 -10.65 5.81 -0.41
CA MET A 111 -9.22 6.11 -0.55
C MET A 111 -8.90 6.54 -1.99
N GLY A 112 -7.96 7.48 -2.12
CA GLY A 112 -7.41 7.91 -3.41
C GLY A 112 -7.98 9.25 -3.87
N TYR A 113 -8.16 9.42 -5.18
CA TYR A 113 -8.49 10.70 -5.80
C TYR A 113 -9.78 11.34 -5.27
N TYR A 114 -10.77 10.53 -4.91
CA TYR A 114 -12.08 11.00 -4.43
C TYR A 114 -12.20 11.16 -2.91
N ALA A 115 -11.08 11.12 -2.18
CA ALA A 115 -11.08 11.32 -0.73
C ALA A 115 -11.50 12.74 -0.31
N ASP A 116 -11.28 13.73 -1.20
CA ASP A 116 -11.66 15.13 -1.02
C ASP A 116 -13.18 15.35 -0.87
N ARG A 117 -14.00 14.44 -1.42
CA ARG A 117 -15.46 14.44 -1.27
C ARG A 117 -15.92 14.28 0.17
N TYR A 118 -15.03 13.87 1.07
CA TYR A 118 -15.29 13.67 2.49
C TYR A 118 -14.70 14.78 3.36
N ARG A 119 -14.29 15.92 2.81
CA ARG A 119 -13.64 17.02 3.55
C ARG A 119 -14.38 17.48 4.81
N ASP A 120 -15.70 17.41 4.84
CA ASP A 120 -16.50 17.81 6.01
C ASP A 120 -16.27 16.82 7.19
N PHE A 121 -15.80 15.61 6.91
CA PHE A 121 -15.37 14.62 7.90
C PHE A 121 -13.91 14.79 8.35
N ALA A 122 -13.20 15.81 7.87
CA ALA A 122 -11.81 16.07 8.26
C ALA A 122 -11.70 16.66 9.68
N GLU A 123 -12.77 17.22 10.24
CA GLU A 123 -12.79 17.84 11.57
C GLU A 123 -12.49 16.85 12.70
N GLY A 124 -11.86 17.31 13.79
CA GLY A 124 -11.57 16.45 14.95
C GLY A 124 -10.24 15.66 14.85
N GLY A 125 -9.34 16.09 13.96
CA GLY A 125 -7.97 15.57 13.88
C GLY A 125 -7.80 14.36 12.96
N ALA A 126 -6.60 13.79 13.01
CA ALA A 126 -6.16 12.71 12.14
C ALA A 126 -6.94 11.42 12.38
N LYS A 127 -7.46 10.82 11.31
CA LYS A 127 -8.26 9.58 11.35
C LYS A 127 -7.60 8.48 10.53
N LYS A 128 -7.56 7.28 11.09
CA LYS A 128 -7.01 6.08 10.43
C LYS A 128 -8.13 5.29 9.76
N PHE A 129 -7.91 4.93 8.50
CA PHE A 129 -8.81 4.10 7.71
C PHE A 129 -8.10 2.87 7.20
N TYR A 130 -8.83 1.76 7.16
CA TYR A 130 -8.31 0.48 6.72
C TYR A 130 -9.20 -0.11 5.63
N LEU A 131 -8.56 -0.84 4.73
CA LEU A 131 -9.18 -1.55 3.62
C LEU A 131 -8.30 -2.73 3.23
N SER A 132 -8.88 -3.73 2.59
CA SER A 132 -8.15 -4.79 1.89
C SER A 132 -8.12 -4.49 0.40
N THR A 133 -7.00 -4.78 -0.25
CA THR A 133 -6.86 -4.73 -1.72
C THR A 133 -6.38 -6.09 -2.22
N THR A 134 -6.51 -6.35 -3.52
CA THR A 134 -5.97 -7.55 -4.17
C THR A 134 -4.56 -7.30 -4.72
N ALA A 135 -3.92 -8.35 -5.24
CA ALA A 135 -2.56 -8.31 -5.79
C ALA A 135 -2.48 -7.66 -7.18
N ASP A 136 -3.56 -7.75 -7.94
CA ASP A 136 -3.60 -7.41 -9.36
C ASP A 136 -4.61 -6.26 -9.61
N PRO A 137 -4.38 -5.40 -10.62
CA PRO A 137 -5.36 -4.40 -11.02
C PRO A 137 -6.74 -5.02 -11.29
N PRO A 138 -7.85 -4.37 -10.89
CA PRO A 138 -7.94 -3.01 -10.37
C PRO A 138 -7.67 -2.87 -8.85
N TYR A 139 -7.15 -3.92 -8.20
CA TYR A 139 -6.82 -3.98 -6.77
C TYR A 139 -8.02 -4.04 -5.82
N CYS A 140 -9.20 -4.33 -6.35
CA CYS A 140 -10.29 -4.95 -5.64
C CYS A 140 -10.50 -6.36 -6.23
#